data_AF-A0A1Q9MUH8-F1
#
_entry.id   AF-A0A1Q9MUH8-F1
#
_cell.length_a   1.000
_cell.length_b   1.000
_cell.length_c   1.000
_cell.angle_alpha   90.00
_cell.angle_beta   90.00
_cell.angle_gamma   90.00
#
_symmetry.space_group_name_H-M   'P 1'
#
loop_
_entity.id
_entity.type
_entity.pdbx_description
1 polymer ?
#
loop_
_entity_poly.entity_id
_entity_poly.type
_entity_poly.pdbx_seq_one_letter_code
_entity_poly.pdbx_strand_id
1 'polypeptide(L)'
;MKLFSKNPTDYLEKVLRYVVKSRVGPPGYTVNFFREHDVFHMDYSSCLVHDFYRQFGTEEMHLFRRTGCTADFASAELLVEGGKYEREHTLSDGDEVCDMRWFIKK
;
A
#
# COMPACT_ATOMS: atom_id res chain seq x y z
N MET A 1 -12.38 -10.22 -18.10
CA MET A 1 -12.77 -8.81 -18.30
C MET A 1 -11.50 -7.98 -18.42
N LYS A 2 -11.00 -7.75 -19.64
CA LYS A 2 -9.81 -6.92 -19.88
C LYS A 2 -10.25 -5.45 -19.94
N LEU A 3 -10.08 -4.74 -18.82
CA LEU A 3 -10.34 -3.30 -18.75
C LEU A 3 -9.08 -2.56 -19.21
N PHE A 4 -8.93 -2.40 -20.52
CA PHE A 4 -7.91 -1.52 -21.08
C PHE A 4 -8.28 -0.06 -20.77
N SER A 5 -7.72 0.51 -19.71
CA SER A 5 -7.49 1.95 -19.71
C SER A 5 -6.30 2.20 -20.65
N LYS A 6 -6.36 3.24 -21.48
CA LYS A 6 -5.33 3.54 -22.49
C LYS A 6 -3.96 3.92 -21.89
N ASN A 7 -3.89 4.10 -20.57
CA ASN A 7 -2.68 4.42 -19.83
C ASN A 7 -2.62 3.52 -18.57
N PRO A 8 -1.67 2.58 -18.47
CA PRO A 8 -1.51 1.69 -17.30
C PRO A 8 -1.57 2.41 -15.95
N THR A 9 -1.14 3.68 -15.92
CA THR A 9 -1.20 4.56 -14.74
C THR A 9 -2.63 4.86 -14.28
N ASP A 10 -3.55 5.15 -15.21
CA ASP A 10 -4.93 5.50 -14.87
C ASP A 10 -5.69 4.28 -14.33
N TYR A 11 -5.34 3.09 -14.84
CA TYR A 11 -5.85 1.83 -14.31
C TYR A 11 -5.38 1.59 -12.88
N LEU A 12 -4.08 1.73 -12.63
CA LEU A 12 -3.49 1.57 -11.30
C LEU A 12 -4.15 2.53 -10.29
N GLU A 13 -4.24 3.81 -10.64
CA GLU A 13 -4.87 4.82 -9.78
C GLU A 13 -6.34 4.45 -9.48
N LYS A 14 -7.09 4.01 -10.49
CA LYS A 14 -8.49 3.59 -10.31
C LYS A 14 -8.62 2.39 -9.37
N VAL A 15 -7.75 1.38 -9.50
CA VAL A 15 -7.75 0.20 -8.63
C VAL A 15 -7.40 0.59 -7.20
N LEU A 16 -6.35 1.38 -7.00
CA LEU A 16 -5.90 1.78 -5.67
C LEU A 16 -6.93 2.67 -4.95
N ARG A 17 -7.54 3.63 -5.65
CA ARG A 17 -8.64 4.44 -5.11
C ARG A 17 -9.84 3.58 -4.70
N TYR A 18 -10.15 2.53 -5.47
CA TYR A 18 -11.21 1.58 -5.12
C TYR A 18 -10.87 0.76 -3.87
N VAL A 19 -9.63 0.27 -3.75
CA VAL A 19 -9.15 -0.46 -2.58
C VAL A 19 -9.27 0.39 -1.31
N VAL A 20 -8.86 1.66 -1.37
CA VAL A 20 -8.97 2.59 -0.23
C VAL A 20 -10.41 2.80 0.17
N LYS A 21 -11.27 3.14 -0.79
CA LYS A 21 -12.68 3.38 -0.51
C LYS A 21 -13.39 2.17 0.10
N SER A 22 -12.95 0.95 -0.25
CA SER A 22 -13.66 -0.28 0.14
C SER A 22 -13.04 -1.04 1.30
N ARG A 23 -11.75 -0.82 1.61
CA ARG A 23 -11.01 -1.66 2.57
C ARG A 23 -10.09 -0.90 3.51
N VAL A 24 -9.42 0.15 3.04
CA VAL A 24 -8.28 0.77 3.75
C VAL A 24 -8.39 2.29 3.82
N GLY A 25 -9.62 2.80 3.97
CA GLY A 25 -9.91 4.21 4.20
C GLY A 25 -10.34 4.46 5.65
N PRO A 26 -10.58 5.73 6.03
CA PRO A 26 -11.14 6.04 7.34
C PRO A 26 -12.48 5.33 7.60
N PRO A 27 -12.79 4.97 8.86
CA PRO A 27 -11.96 5.13 10.07
C PRO A 27 -10.86 4.06 10.19
N GLY A 28 -9.79 4.37 10.93
CA GLY A 28 -8.72 3.43 11.26
C GLY A 28 -7.58 3.36 10.24
N TYR A 29 -7.73 3.98 9.07
CA TYR A 29 -6.62 4.24 8.16
C TYR A 29 -6.60 5.72 7.81
N THR A 30 -5.40 6.29 7.77
CA THR A 30 -5.17 7.62 7.19
C THR A 30 -4.25 7.43 6.01
N VAL A 31 -4.73 7.74 4.81
CA VAL A 31 -4.03 7.46 3.57
C VAL A 31 -3.98 8.68 2.69
N ASN A 32 -2.78 9.04 2.24
CA ASN A 32 -2.57 10.09 1.26
C ASN A 32 -2.18 9.48 -0.10
N PHE A 33 -2.67 10.08 -1.18
CA PHE A 33 -2.43 9.63 -2.54
C PHE A 33 -1.99 10.78 -3.41
N PHE A 34 -0.87 10.59 -4.08
CA PHE A 34 -0.39 11.54 -5.06
C PHE A 34 0.47 10.83 -6.10
N ARG A 35 0.73 11.54 -7.18
CA ARG A 35 1.60 11.09 -8.25
C ARG A 35 2.75 12.07 -8.36
N GLU A 36 3.95 11.52 -8.47
CA GLU A 36 5.15 12.28 -8.76
C GLU A 36 5.86 11.62 -9.94
N HIS A 37 5.98 12.34 -11.06
CA HIS A 37 6.52 11.82 -12.31
C HIS A 37 5.85 10.51 -12.78
N ASP A 38 6.63 9.43 -12.88
CA ASP A 38 6.20 8.09 -13.29
C ASP A 38 6.06 7.14 -12.07
N VAL A 39 5.91 7.70 -10.86
CA VAL A 39 5.71 6.97 -9.61
C VAL A 39 4.36 7.31 -9.02
N PHE A 40 3.60 6.27 -8.65
CA PHE A 40 2.37 6.42 -7.87
C PHE A 40 2.68 6.21 -6.39
N HIS A 41 2.25 7.16 -5.56
CA HIS A 41 2.51 7.19 -4.13
C HIS A 41 1.24 6.93 -3.34
N MET A 42 1.36 6.07 -2.34
CA MET A 42 0.36 5.84 -1.32
C MET A 42 1.04 5.81 0.04
N ASP A 43 0.69 6.76 0.89
CA ASP A 43 1.27 6.90 2.23
C ASP A 43 0.22 6.59 3.28
N TYR A 44 0.48 5.58 4.11
CA TYR A 44 -0.30 5.37 5.32
C TYR A 44 0.39 6.03 6.50
N SER A 45 -0.27 6.98 7.14
CA SER A 45 0.14 7.51 8.45
C SER A 45 -0.61 6.85 9.62
N SER A 46 -1.55 5.96 9.32
CA SER A 46 -2.27 5.14 10.31
C SER A 46 -2.76 3.85 9.66
N CYS A 47 -2.66 2.74 10.39
CA CYS A 47 -3.07 1.41 9.95
C CYS A 47 -3.79 0.69 11.09
N LEU A 48 -5.08 0.42 10.90
CA LEU A 48 -5.94 -0.21 11.91
C LEU A 48 -5.39 -1.56 12.39
N VAL A 49 -4.83 -2.35 11.48
CA VAL A 49 -4.26 -3.67 11.81
C VAL A 49 -3.00 -3.51 12.64
N HIS A 50 -2.10 -2.59 12.26
CA HIS A 50 -0.94 -2.24 13.07
C HIS A 50 -1.37 -1.82 14.48
N ASP A 51 -2.33 -0.91 14.60
CA ASP A 51 -2.79 -0.40 15.88
C ASP A 51 -3.43 -1.50 16.75
N PHE A 52 -4.14 -2.44 16.11
CA PHE A 52 -4.66 -3.63 16.76
C PHE A 52 -3.53 -4.55 17.27
N TYR A 53 -2.51 -4.84 16.47
CA TYR A 53 -1.42 -5.74 16.89
C TYR A 53 -0.51 -5.11 17.96
N ARG A 54 -0.35 -3.79 17.93
CA ARG A 54 0.48 -3.04 18.89
C ARG A 54 0.05 -3.22 20.35
N GLN A 55 -1.23 -3.54 20.60
CA GLN A 55 -1.74 -3.72 21.95
C GLN A 55 -1.33 -5.06 22.60
N PHE A 56 -0.84 -6.03 21.83
CA PHE A 56 -0.52 -7.39 22.32
C PHE A 56 0.95 -7.59 22.69
N GLY A 57 1.85 -6.72 22.21
CA GLY A 57 3.27 -6.79 22.50
C GLY A 57 4.15 -6.98 21.27
N THR A 58 5.45 -7.12 21.49
CA THR A 58 6.47 -7.11 20.44
C THR A 58 6.45 -8.38 19.58
N GLU A 59 6.18 -9.55 20.17
CA GLU A 59 6.15 -10.82 19.43
C GLU A 59 5.01 -10.85 18.39
N GLU A 60 3.82 -10.43 18.79
CA GLU A 60 2.66 -10.30 17.90
C GLU A 60 2.91 -9.26 16.81
N MET A 61 3.59 -8.16 17.12
CA MET A 61 4.01 -7.17 16.14
C MET A 61 5.01 -7.74 15.13
N HIS A 62 5.99 -8.53 15.57
CA HIS A 62 6.92 -9.21 14.67
C HIS A 62 6.22 -10.25 13.79
N LEU A 63 5.26 -10.99 14.33
CA LEU A 63 4.43 -11.91 13.54
C LEU A 63 3.63 -11.15 12.48
N PHE A 64 2.96 -10.06 12.86
CA PHE A 64 2.23 -9.19 11.94
C PHE A 64 3.15 -8.65 10.84
N ARG A 65 4.34 -8.14 11.20
CA ARG A 65 5.34 -7.62 10.27
C ARG A 65 5.74 -8.64 9.20
N ARG A 66 5.91 -9.91 9.59
CA ARG A 66 6.33 -11.02 8.71
C ARG A 66 5.19 -11.63 7.90
N THR A 67 3.94 -11.35 8.26
CA THR A 67 2.77 -11.98 7.66
C THR A 67 1.84 -10.91 7.09
N GLY A 68 0.91 -10.40 7.89
CA GLY A 68 -0.13 -9.48 7.45
C GLY A 68 0.42 -8.23 6.78
N CYS A 69 1.47 -7.62 7.35
CA CYS A 69 2.05 -6.40 6.79
C CYS A 69 2.73 -6.63 5.44
N THR A 70 3.29 -7.82 5.17
CA THR A 70 3.97 -8.14 3.90
C THR A 70 3.11 -8.89 2.90
N ALA A 71 1.95 -9.40 3.32
CA ALA A 71 1.08 -10.20 2.46
C ALA A 71 0.56 -9.43 1.25
N ASP A 72 0.49 -8.10 1.35
CA ASP A 72 0.08 -7.21 0.28
C ASP A 72 1.16 -7.00 -0.80
N PHE A 73 2.44 -7.29 -0.53
CA PHE A 73 3.56 -7.06 -1.47
C PHE A 73 3.36 -7.75 -2.82
N ALA A 74 3.06 -9.05 -2.80
CA ALA A 74 2.86 -9.81 -4.03
C ALA A 74 1.66 -9.28 -4.83
N SER A 75 0.59 -8.87 -4.15
CA SER A 75 -0.57 -8.28 -4.82
C SER A 75 -0.24 -6.89 -5.37
N ALA A 76 0.52 -6.08 -4.63
CA ALA A 76 0.94 -4.75 -5.04
C ALA A 76 1.84 -4.80 -6.27
N GLU A 77 2.78 -5.74 -6.33
CA GLU A 77 3.66 -5.91 -7.49
C GLU A 77 2.88 -6.30 -8.76
N LEU A 78 1.83 -7.13 -8.63
CA LEU A 78 0.94 -7.49 -9.74
C LEU A 78 0.11 -6.32 -10.29
N LEU A 79 0.01 -5.21 -9.57
CA LEU A 79 -0.72 -4.03 -10.06
C LEU A 79 0.07 -3.23 -11.09
N VAL A 80 1.38 -3.45 -11.22
CA VAL A 80 2.23 -2.79 -12.22
C VAL A 80 2.75 -3.77 -13.25
N GLU A 81 2.20 -3.71 -14.46
CA GLU A 81 2.71 -4.50 -15.58
C GLU A 81 4.02 -3.89 -16.10
N GLY A 82 5.13 -4.62 -15.97
CA GLY A 82 6.46 -4.15 -16.39
C GLY A 82 7.09 -3.06 -15.51
N GLY A 83 6.41 -2.64 -14.45
CA GLY A 83 6.90 -1.70 -13.44
C GLY A 83 7.58 -2.38 -12.26
N LYS A 84 7.83 -1.61 -11.19
CA LYS A 84 8.37 -2.12 -9.92
C LYS A 84 7.51 -1.61 -8.77
N TYR A 85 7.33 -2.43 -7.74
CA TYR A 85 6.77 -2.01 -6.47
C TYR A 85 7.88 -1.93 -5.41
N GLU A 86 7.89 -0.87 -4.61
CA GLU A 86 8.78 -0.70 -3.47
C GLU A 86 8.02 -0.14 -2.27
N ARG A 87 8.54 -0.44 -1.07
CA ARG A 87 8.08 0.11 0.21
C ARG A 87 9.25 0.05 1.17
N GLU A 88 9.87 1.20 1.40
CA GLU A 88 11.10 1.32 2.18
C GLU A 88 10.80 1.48 3.67
N HIS A 89 9.77 2.26 3.99
CA HIS A 89 9.32 2.58 5.33
C HIS A 89 8.00 1.87 5.64
N THR A 90 7.86 1.35 6.86
CA THR A 90 6.63 0.71 7.32
C THR A 90 6.31 1.07 8.77
N LEU A 91 5.02 1.34 9.04
CA LEU A 91 4.53 1.55 10.41
C LEU A 91 4.91 0.39 11.34
N SER A 92 4.91 -0.85 10.82
CA SER A 92 5.30 -2.05 11.57
C SER A 92 6.78 -2.16 11.92
N ASP A 93 7.65 -1.39 11.27
CA ASP A 93 9.06 -1.25 11.64
C ASP A 93 9.27 -0.06 12.60
N GLY A 94 8.20 0.67 12.94
CA GLY A 94 8.23 1.84 13.83
C GLY A 94 8.38 3.17 13.11
N ASP A 95 8.33 3.18 11.77
CA ASP A 95 8.36 4.41 10.98
C ASP A 95 7.07 5.22 11.16
N GLU A 96 7.13 6.52 10.86
CA GLU A 96 5.95 7.41 10.93
C GLU A 96 4.99 7.22 9.75
N VAL A 97 5.47 6.63 8.64
CA VAL A 97 4.72 6.44 7.39
C VAL A 97 5.03 5.07 6.78
N CYS A 98 4.01 4.43 6.21
CA CYS A 98 4.15 3.28 5.31
C CYS A 98 4.09 3.78 3.85
N ASP A 99 5.18 3.68 3.10
CA ASP A 99 5.38 4.40 1.85
C ASP A 99 5.29 3.50 0.61
N MET A 100 4.07 3.09 0.25
CA MET A 100 3.89 2.21 -0.91
C MET A 100 4.15 2.98 -2.22
N ARG A 101 5.07 2.47 -3.06
CA ARG A 101 5.48 3.08 -4.33
C ARG A 101 5.34 2.13 -5.50
N TRP A 102 4.72 2.61 -6.57
CA TRP A 102 4.62 1.90 -7.83
C TRP A 102 5.31 2.70 -8.94
N PHE A 103 6.45 2.19 -9.41
CA PHE A 103 7.21 2.73 -10.51
C PHE A 103 6.67 2.19 -11.82
N ILE A 104 6.16 3.07 -12.66
CA ILE A 104 5.52 2.71 -13.92
C ILE A 104 6.58 2.90 -15.01
N LYS A 105 6.95 1.82 -15.71
CA LYS A 105 7.74 1.97 -16.94
C LYS A 105 6.83 2.44 -18.07
N LYS A 106 7.28 3.45 -18.81
CA LYS A 106 6.68 3.87 -20.07
C LYS A 106 7.00 2.89 -21.19
#